data_AF-A0A4R5GBP5-F1
#
_entry.id   AF-A0A4R5GBP5-F1
#
_cell.length_a   1.000
_cell.length_b   1.000
_cell.length_c   1.000
_cell.angle_alpha   90.00
_cell.angle_beta   90.00
_cell.angle_gamma   90.00
#
_symmetry.space_group_name_H-M   'P 1'
#
loop_
_entity.id
_entity.type
_entity.pdbx_description
1 polymer ?
#
loop_
_entity_poly.entity_id
_entity_poly.type
_entity_poly.pdbx_seq_one_letter_code
_entity_poly.pdbx_strand_id
1 'polypeptide(L)' 'MQLRKGELVNLLRLLGFASILGSVAIWSSQGGQSPSAEERAHAERFGIFVGLWAPTFFILANHFNQPD' A
#
# COMPACT_ATOMS: atom_id res chain seq x y z
N MET A 1 3.50 23.34 -7.10
CA MET A 1 2.11 23.02 -6.72
C MET A 1 2.14 22.54 -5.27
N GLN A 2 1.71 23.37 -4.32
CA GLN A 2 1.65 23.01 -2.89
C GLN A 2 0.30 22.32 -2.64
N LEU A 3 0.33 21.09 -2.12
CA LEU A 3 -0.88 20.36 -1.71
C LEU A 3 -1.44 20.98 -0.42
N ARG A 4 -2.75 21.21 -0.38
CA ARG A 4 -3.42 21.67 0.85
C ARG A 4 -3.43 20.52 1.87
N LYS A 5 -3.36 20.82 3.18
CA LYS A 5 -3.33 19.82 4.29
C LYS A 5 -4.42 18.74 4.12
N GLY A 6 -5.65 19.15 3.79
CA GLY A 6 -6.76 18.21 3.54
C GLY A 6 -6.61 17.33 2.30
N GLU A 7 -6.01 17.85 1.22
CA GLU A 7 -5.74 17.06 0.00
C GLU A 7 -4.66 16.02 0.24
N LEU A 8 -3.62 16.38 1.00
CA LEU A 8 -2.57 15.44 1.42
C LEU A 8 -3.14 14.31 2.28
N VAL A 9 -3.99 14.62 3.26
CA VAL A 9 -4.64 13.61 4.11
C VAL A 9 -5.48 12.65 3.27
N ASN A 10 -6.28 13.17 2.34
CA ASN A 10 -7.10 12.32 1.46
C ASN A 10 -6.25 11.45 0.53
N LEU A 11 -5.17 12.00 -0.02
CA LEU A 11 -4.21 11.25 -0.83
C LEU A 11 -3.57 10.11 -0.04
N LEU A 12 -3.11 10.37 1.18
CA LEU A 12 -2.51 9.36 2.05
C LEU A 12 -3.50 8.24 2.38
N ARG A 13 -4.77 8.57 2.68
CA ARG A 13 -5.81 7.55 2.89
C ARG A 13 -6.03 6.69 1.63
N LEU A 14 -6.10 7.34 0.46
CA LEU A 14 -6.24 6.65 -0.83
C LEU A 14 -5.07 5.70 -1.08
N LEU A 15 -3.84 6.15 -0.84
CA LEU A 15 -2.63 5.33 -0.96
C LEU A 15 -2.62 4.16 0.02
N GLY A 16 -3.14 4.36 1.24
CA GLY A 16 -3.33 3.28 2.22
C GLY A 16 -4.24 2.17 1.69
N PHE A 17 -5.41 2.53 1.16
CA PHE A 17 -6.32 1.55 0.54
C PHE A 17 -5.72 0.93 -0.74
N ALA A 18 -5.08 1.73 -1.58
CA ALA A 18 -4.43 1.25 -2.80
C ALA A 18 -3.30 0.25 -2.51
N SER A 19 -2.55 0.45 -1.42
CA SER A 19 -1.52 -0.48 -0.95
C SER A 19 -2.11 -1.84 -0.57
N ILE A 20 -3.25 -1.87 0.13
CA ILE A 20 -3.96 -3.12 0.48
C ILE A 20 -4.40 -3.85 -0.80
N LEU A 21 -5.09 -3.15 -1.71
CA LEU A 21 -5.58 -3.74 -2.95
C LEU A 21 -4.42 -4.21 -3.84
N GLY A 22 -3.34 -3.42 -3.94
CA GLY A 22 -2.14 -3.77 -4.68
C GLY A 22 -1.46 -5.02 -4.14
N SER A 23 -1.34 -5.15 -2.80
CA SER A 23 -0.80 -6.34 -2.14
C SER A 23 -1.57 -7.61 -2.51
N VAL A 24 -2.91 -7.56 -2.43
CA VAL A 24 -3.79 -8.68 -2.80
C VAL A 24 -3.68 -9.00 -4.30
N ALA A 25 -3.64 -7.97 -5.16
CA ALA A 25 -3.50 -8.17 -6.61
C ALA A 25 -2.17 -8.82 -6.98
N ILE A 26 -1.05 -8.42 -6.35
CA ILE A 26 0.27 -9.03 -6.56
C ILE A 26 0.25 -10.50 -6.14
N TRP A 27 -0.27 -10.79 -4.95
CA TRP A 27 -0.40 -12.16 -4.48
C TRP A 27 -1.28 -13.00 -5.42
N SER A 28 -2.45 -12.49 -5.81
CA SER A 28 -3.40 -13.22 -6.64
C SER A 28 -2.88 -13.46 -8.07
N SER A 29 -2.09 -12.54 -8.63
CA SER A 29 -1.61 -12.64 -10.02
C SER A 29 -0.29 -13.41 -10.15
N GLN A 30 0.65 -13.19 -9.24
CA GLN A 30 2.03 -13.72 -9.35
C GLN A 30 2.36 -14.66 -8.19
N GLY A 31 1.92 -14.33 -6.96
CA GLY A 31 2.18 -15.15 -5.77
C GLY A 31 1.34 -16.44 -5.68
N GLY A 32 0.24 -16.55 -6.42
CA GLY A 32 -0.64 -17.74 -6.40
C GLY A 32 -0.67 -18.54 -7.70
N GLN A 33 -0.12 -17.99 -8.80
CA GLN A 33 -0.32 -18.53 -10.15
C GLN A 33 0.99 -18.79 -10.92
N SER A 34 2.15 -18.33 -10.45
CA SER A 34 3.40 -18.59 -11.17
C SER A 34 3.79 -20.08 -11.13
N PRO A 35 4.18 -20.68 -12.26
CA PRO A 35 4.61 -22.08 -12.33
C PRO A 35 6.00 -22.29 -11.72
N SER A 36 6.83 -21.25 -11.59
CA SER A 36 8.14 -21.35 -10.94
C SER A 36 8.03 -20.99 -9.45
N ALA A 37 8.65 -21.81 -8.60
CA ALA A 37 8.63 -21.61 -7.16
C ALA A 37 9.35 -20.32 -6.73
N GLU A 38 10.40 -19.93 -7.46
CA GLU A 38 11.15 -18.70 -7.21
C GLU A 38 10.35 -17.43 -7.50
N GLU A 39 9.65 -17.38 -8.64
CA GLU A 39 8.78 -16.25 -8.98
C GLU A 39 7.65 -16.10 -7.97
N ARG A 40 7.06 -17.24 -7.58
CA ARG A 40 6.00 -17.27 -6.57
C ARG A 40 6.48 -16.68 -5.25
N ALA A 41 7.63 -17.14 -4.75
CA ALA A 41 8.20 -16.66 -3.50
C ALA A 41 8.58 -15.17 -3.57
N HIS A 42 9.08 -14.69 -4.71
CA HIS A 42 9.35 -13.26 -4.93
C HIS A 42 8.09 -12.42 -4.87
N ALA A 43 7.04 -12.85 -5.57
CA ALA A 43 5.77 -12.15 -5.63
C ALA A 43 5.06 -12.10 -4.27
N GLU A 44 5.08 -13.20 -3.51
CA GLU A 44 4.55 -13.23 -2.14
C GLU A 44 5.26 -12.23 -1.23
N ARG A 45 6.60 -12.19 -1.26
CA ARG A 45 7.41 -11.24 -0.48
C ARG A 45 7.16 -9.79 -0.89
N PHE A 46 7.08 -9.54 -2.20
CA PHE A 46 6.79 -8.21 -2.73
C PHE A 46 5.38 -7.76 -2.33
N GLY A 47 4.39 -8.64 -2.43
CA GLY A 47 3.02 -8.38 -2.00
C GLY A 47 2.95 -8.01 -0.51
N ILE A 48 3.65 -8.74 0.36
CA ILE A 48 3.76 -8.40 1.79
C ILE A 48 4.38 -7.01 1.98
N PHE A 49 5.50 -6.73 1.31
CA PHE A 49 6.17 -5.43 1.41
C PHE A 49 5.26 -4.27 0.98
N VAL A 50 4.53 -4.41 -0.12
CA VAL A 50 3.56 -3.42 -0.59
C VAL A 50 2.42 -3.26 0.42
N GLY A 51 1.93 -4.35 1.02
CA GLY A 51 0.88 -4.32 2.04
C GLY A 51 1.29 -3.60 3.33
N LEU A 52 2.58 -3.65 3.69
CA LEU A 52 3.14 -2.94 4.85
C LEU A 52 3.18 -1.41 4.67
N TRP A 53 2.99 -0.88 3.47
CA TRP A 53 2.89 0.57 3.27
C TRP A 53 1.57 1.16 3.77
N ALA A 54 0.50 0.37 3.84
CA ALA A 54 -0.81 0.81 4.31
C ALA A 54 -0.78 1.44 5.72
N PRO A 55 -0.21 0.80 6.76
CA PRO A 55 -0.10 1.42 8.08
C PRO A 55 0.71 2.72 8.05
N THR A 56 1.80 2.79 7.27
CA THR A 56 2.58 4.03 7.11
C THR A 56 1.72 5.17 6.57
N PHE A 57 0.98 4.94 5.50
CA PHE A 57 0.12 5.97 4.91
C PHE A 57 -1.01 6.40 5.85
N PHE A 58 -1.65 5.46 6.56
CA PHE A 58 -2.72 5.81 7.50
C PHE A 58 -2.19 6.55 8.75
N ILE A 59 -1.01 6.18 9.27
CA ILE A 59 -0.36 6.89 10.38
C ILE A 59 -0.04 8.33 9.97
N LEU A 60 0.55 8.53 8.79
CA LEU A 60 0.84 9.87 8.26
C LEU A 60 -0.45 10.66 8.05
N ALA A 61 -1.48 10.04 7.47
CA ALA A 61 -2.78 10.69 7.28
C ALA A 61 -3.38 11.15 8.61
N ASN A 62 -3.26 10.33 9.66
CA ASN A 62 -3.74 10.68 10.99
C ASN A 62 -2.94 11.83 11.60
N HIS A 63 -1.60 11.77 11.54
CA HIS A 63 -0.71 12.82 12.03
C HIS A 63 -1.03 14.18 11.38
N PHE A 64 -1.15 14.22 10.05
CA PHE A 64 -1.48 15.46 9.34
C PHE A 64 -2.96 15.87 9.45
N ASN A 65 -3.84 15.05 10.02
CA ASN A 65 -5.23 15.40 10.26
C ASN A 65 -5.46 15.99 11.67
N GLN A 66 -4.45 16.00 12.53
CA GLN A 66 -4.55 16.58 13.86
C GLN A 66 -4.62 18.12 13.77
N PRO A 67 -5.55 18.76 14.51
CA PRO A 67 -5.47 20.20 14.79
C PRO A 67 -4.27 20.46 15.70
N ASP A 68 -3.61 21.61 15.49
CA ASP A 68 -2.44 22.03 16.28
C ASP A 68 -2.80 22.31 17.75
#